data_AF-A0A329MZK0-F1
#
_entry.id   AF-A0A329MZK0-F1
#
_cell.length_a   1.000
_cell.length_b   1.000
_cell.length_c   1.000
_cell.angle_alpha   90.00
_cell.angle_beta   90.00
_cell.angle_gamma   90.00
#
_symmetry.space_group_name_H-M   'P 1'
#
loop_
_entity.id
_entity.type
_entity.pdbx_description
1 polymer ?
#
loop_
_entity_poly.entity_id
_entity_poly.type
_entity_poly.pdbx_seq_one_letter_code
_entity_poly.pdbx_strand_id
1 'polypeptide(L)'
;MNENDKLNILKDILLTDDREYAETIANRLKALEKTLHTRSELADRVDPIIDTRLDEFISEIPGTLGPTITETLKTEIKKSKEQVVEALYPIMGRMIKKYVLQEITLLSERVSKQVENSFSAKAWKRKFKAWFTGVREQDLILSELGDTSVEQVFVIEKNSGILLGNYAKTETIDKEMFSGMLTAIKSFVEDAFRGKGQNLELIEYELYHIHIQSFVSYYVAVVVSGQYNTPIKNKLQDIIFSFSQNFLSLMIYNPDIAKEDIVNELNYYFKDDSI
;
A
#
# COMPACT_ATOMS: atom_id res chain seq x y z
N MET A 1 27.57 -40.20 101.80
CA MET A 1 26.81 -40.38 100.54
C MET A 1 25.59 -41.22 100.86
N ASN A 2 24.41 -40.64 100.69
CA ASN A 2 23.12 -41.30 100.90
C ASN A 2 22.88 -42.30 99.73
N GLU A 3 22.04 -43.32 99.91
CA GLU A 3 21.74 -44.29 98.83
C GLU A 3 21.16 -43.62 97.57
N ASN A 4 20.39 -42.55 97.78
CA ASN A 4 19.87 -41.70 96.70
C ASN A 4 20.99 -41.04 95.88
N ASP A 5 22.12 -40.70 96.50
CA ASP A 5 23.26 -40.11 95.77
C ASP A 5 23.91 -41.14 94.84
N LYS A 6 24.03 -42.40 95.29
CA LYS A 6 24.57 -43.50 94.47
C LYS A 6 23.64 -43.86 93.32
N LEU A 7 22.33 -43.88 93.57
CA LEU A 7 21.31 -44.14 92.55
C LEU A 7 21.30 -43.03 91.48
N ASN A 8 21.44 -41.77 91.89
CA ASN A 8 21.53 -40.64 90.97
C ASN A 8 22.79 -40.71 90.11
N ILE A 9 23.96 -41.06 90.68
CA ILE A 9 25.20 -41.25 89.92
C ILE A 9 25.08 -42.39 88.91
N LEU A 10 24.50 -43.54 89.30
CA LEU A 10 24.29 -44.67 88.41
C LEU A 10 23.32 -44.34 87.27
N LYS A 11 22.27 -43.59 87.56
CA LYS A 11 21.31 -43.10 86.56
C LYS A 11 21.95 -42.10 85.60
N ASP A 12 22.86 -41.27 86.09
CA ASP A 12 23.59 -40.32 85.25
C ASP A 12 24.52 -41.06 84.29
N ILE A 13 25.32 -42.01 84.80
CA ILE A 13 26.25 -42.83 84.00
C ILE A 13 25.50 -43.69 82.96
N LEU A 14 24.41 -44.36 83.35
CA LEU A 14 23.65 -45.24 82.43
C LEU A 14 22.87 -44.48 81.35
N LEU A 15 22.48 -43.23 81.60
CA LEU A 15 21.65 -42.44 80.67
C LEU A 15 22.43 -41.33 79.96
N THR A 16 23.76 -41.26 80.13
CA THR A 16 24.58 -40.21 79.50
C THR A 16 24.47 -40.30 77.99
N ASP A 17 24.70 -41.48 77.41
CA ASP A 17 24.68 -41.70 75.95
C ASP A 17 23.29 -41.43 75.34
N ASP A 18 22.22 -41.86 76.02
CA ASP A 18 20.84 -41.62 75.59
C ASP A 18 20.48 -40.12 75.62
N ARG A 19 20.95 -39.39 76.63
CA ARG A 19 20.75 -37.93 76.73
C ARG A 19 21.53 -37.20 75.65
N GLU A 20 22.77 -37.60 75.39
CA GLU A 20 23.61 -37.02 74.33
C GLU A 20 23.00 -37.27 72.94
N TYR A 21 22.45 -38.47 72.71
CA TYR A 21 21.73 -38.80 71.48
C TYR A 21 20.44 -37.99 71.33
N ALA A 22 19.63 -37.89 72.39
CA ALA A 22 18.40 -37.10 72.40
C ALA A 22 18.68 -35.61 72.18
N GLU A 23 19.74 -35.07 72.80
CA GLU A 23 20.18 -33.69 72.62
C GLU A 23 20.63 -33.43 71.18
N THR A 24 21.34 -34.38 70.57
CA THR A 24 21.74 -34.31 69.15
C THR A 24 20.52 -34.23 68.23
N ILE A 25 19.50 -35.05 68.47
CA ILE A 25 18.25 -35.01 67.69
C ILE A 25 17.52 -33.69 67.91
N ALA A 26 17.41 -33.23 69.17
CA ALA A 26 16.75 -31.97 69.49
C ALA A 26 17.44 -30.78 68.82
N ASN A 27 18.78 -30.77 68.77
CA ASN A 27 19.55 -29.74 68.09
C ASN A 27 19.37 -29.79 66.56
N ARG A 28 19.34 -30.98 65.96
CA ARG A 28 19.02 -31.14 64.53
C ARG A 28 17.60 -30.68 64.20
N LEU A 29 16.63 -30.97 65.07
CA LEU A 29 15.25 -30.54 64.90
C LEU A 29 15.12 -29.02 64.98
N LYS A 30 15.76 -28.38 65.97
CA LYS A 30 15.81 -26.91 66.07
C LYS A 30 16.46 -26.26 64.85
N ALA A 31 17.53 -26.85 64.31
CA ALA A 31 18.17 -26.34 63.10
C ALA A 31 17.26 -26.45 61.86
N LEU A 32 16.53 -27.56 61.73
CA LEU A 32 15.56 -27.75 60.66
C LEU A 32 14.38 -26.79 60.79
N GLU A 33 13.83 -26.65 62.00
CA GLU A 33 12.73 -25.73 62.32
C GLU A 33 13.14 -24.28 62.00
N LYS A 34 14.37 -23.88 62.38
CA LYS A 34 14.92 -22.58 62.02
C LYS A 34 14.99 -22.36 60.50
N THR A 35 15.44 -23.37 59.75
CA THR A 35 15.54 -23.32 58.29
C THR A 35 14.16 -23.16 57.64
N LEU A 36 13.14 -23.88 58.14
CA LEU A 36 11.77 -23.85 57.61
C LEU A 36 11.03 -22.54 57.94
N HIS A 37 11.26 -21.98 59.13
CA HIS A 37 10.59 -20.75 59.56
C HIS A 37 11.32 -19.47 59.13
N THR A 38 12.58 -19.58 58.69
CA THR A 38 13.35 -18.45 58.17
C THR A 38 13.31 -18.44 56.66
N ARG A 39 12.57 -17.49 56.08
CA ARG A 39 12.40 -17.38 54.63
C ARG A 39 13.72 -17.40 53.85
N SER A 40 14.76 -16.72 54.34
CA SER A 40 16.07 -16.69 53.68
C SER A 40 16.76 -18.05 53.65
N GLU A 41 16.74 -18.78 54.77
CA GLU A 41 17.39 -20.11 54.88
C GLU A 41 16.63 -21.16 54.05
N LEU A 42 15.30 -21.02 53.95
CA LEU A 42 14.47 -21.85 53.08
C LEU A 42 14.71 -21.54 51.60
N ALA A 43 14.78 -20.25 51.23
CA ALA A 43 15.03 -19.79 49.87
C ALA A 43 16.35 -20.36 49.32
N ASP A 44 17.44 -20.33 50.11
CA ASP A 44 18.74 -20.90 49.72
C ASP A 44 18.67 -22.40 49.33
N ARG A 45 17.66 -23.13 49.82
CA ARG A 45 17.44 -24.55 49.51
C ARG A 45 16.42 -24.79 48.41
N VAL A 46 15.42 -23.92 48.29
CA VAL A 46 14.28 -24.08 47.39
C VAL A 46 14.51 -23.38 46.05
N ASP A 47 15.12 -22.19 46.07
CA ASP A 47 15.32 -21.36 44.87
C ASP A 47 16.09 -22.11 43.78
N PRO A 48 17.21 -22.83 44.05
CA PRO A 48 17.89 -23.60 43.02
C PRO A 48 17.02 -24.68 42.35
N ILE A 49 16.08 -25.26 43.10
CA ILE A 49 15.13 -26.26 42.60
C ILE A 49 14.10 -25.57 41.70
N ILE A 50 13.57 -24.42 42.13
CA ILE A 50 12.62 -23.64 41.35
C ILE A 50 13.27 -23.11 40.08
N ASP A 51 14.49 -22.59 40.16
CA ASP A 51 15.25 -22.09 39.02
C ASP A 51 15.48 -23.20 37.99
N THR A 52 15.91 -24.38 38.43
CA THR A 52 16.07 -25.55 37.55
C THR A 52 14.74 -25.91 36.85
N ARG A 53 13.63 -25.91 37.60
CA ARG A 53 12.30 -26.20 37.02
C ARG A 53 11.82 -25.11 36.07
N LEU A 54 12.15 -23.86 36.34
CA LEU A 54 11.80 -22.74 35.49
C LEU A 54 12.59 -22.80 34.19
N ASP A 55 13.88 -23.12 34.25
CA ASP A 55 14.73 -23.32 33.07
C ASP A 55 14.25 -24.48 32.21
N GLU A 56 13.91 -25.63 32.83
CA GLU A 56 13.27 -26.76 32.15
C GLU A 56 11.98 -26.31 31.46
N PHE A 57 11.09 -25.63 32.18
CA PHE A 57 9.83 -25.13 31.64
C PHE A 57 10.06 -24.18 30.46
N ILE A 58 10.94 -23.20 30.59
CA ILE A 58 11.29 -22.24 29.52
C ILE A 58 11.81 -22.99 28.28
N SER A 59 12.62 -24.02 28.46
CA SER A 59 13.13 -24.83 27.35
C SER A 59 12.02 -25.63 26.63
N GLU A 60 10.97 -26.00 27.35
CA GLU A 60 9.82 -26.75 26.82
C GLU A 60 8.71 -25.85 26.22
N ILE A 61 8.70 -24.54 26.51
CA ILE A 61 7.68 -23.59 26.01
C ILE A 61 7.46 -23.70 24.49
N PRO A 62 8.51 -23.74 23.62
CA PRO A 62 8.30 -23.85 22.18
C PRO A 62 7.53 -25.11 21.77
N GLY A 63 7.73 -26.22 22.47
CA GLY A 63 7.05 -27.50 22.20
C GLY A 63 5.66 -27.60 22.81
N THR A 64 5.44 -27.00 23.99
CA THR A 64 4.19 -27.12 24.74
C THR A 64 3.20 -26.00 24.40
N LEU A 65 3.62 -24.74 24.57
CA LEU A 65 2.78 -23.56 24.34
C LEU A 65 2.87 -23.03 22.91
N GLY A 66 3.96 -23.33 22.18
CA GLY A 66 4.14 -22.87 20.80
C GLY A 66 2.94 -23.15 19.88
N PRO A 67 2.39 -24.38 19.83
CA PRO A 67 1.20 -24.68 19.04
C PRO A 67 -0.03 -23.87 19.45
N THR A 68 -0.28 -23.74 20.76
CA THR A 68 -1.41 -22.96 21.30
C THR A 68 -1.27 -21.47 20.97
N ILE A 69 -0.08 -20.90 21.13
CA ILE A 69 0.21 -19.50 20.77
C ILE A 69 -0.02 -19.30 19.27
N THR A 70 0.48 -20.22 18.44
CA THR A 70 0.33 -20.14 16.97
C THR A 70 -1.14 -20.18 16.56
N GLU A 71 -1.93 -21.11 17.11
CA GLU A 71 -3.35 -21.22 16.77
C GLU A 71 -4.16 -20.02 17.29
N THR A 72 -3.80 -19.50 18.48
CA THR A 72 -4.41 -18.30 19.04
C THR A 72 -4.13 -17.08 18.15
N LEU A 73 -2.88 -16.89 17.74
CA LEU A 73 -2.49 -15.82 16.82
C LEU A 73 -3.21 -15.93 15.47
N LYS A 74 -3.28 -17.14 14.90
CA LYS A 74 -4.00 -17.39 13.64
C LYS A 74 -5.48 -17.05 13.76
N THR A 75 -6.11 -17.43 14.87
CA THR A 75 -7.50 -17.10 15.16
C THR A 75 -7.69 -15.59 15.30
N GLU A 76 -6.80 -14.92 16.01
CA GLU A 76 -6.87 -13.47 16.22
C GLU A 76 -6.65 -12.69 14.92
N ILE A 77 -5.70 -13.10 14.08
CA ILE A 77 -5.52 -12.53 12.72
C ILE A 77 -6.79 -12.70 11.88
N LYS A 78 -7.46 -13.87 11.97
CA LYS A 78 -8.70 -14.13 11.21
C LYS A 78 -9.87 -13.30 11.73
N LYS A 79 -9.92 -13.01 13.03
CA LYS A 79 -10.97 -12.21 13.67
C LYS A 79 -10.75 -10.72 13.45
N SER A 80 -9.50 -10.27 13.49
CA SER A 80 -9.08 -8.86 13.45
C SER A 80 -8.46 -8.48 12.10
N LYS A 81 -9.01 -9.03 11.01
CA LYS A 81 -8.50 -8.84 9.64
C LYS A 81 -8.32 -7.38 9.26
N GLU A 82 -9.30 -6.53 9.58
CA GLU A 82 -9.28 -5.11 9.20
C GLU A 82 -8.10 -4.38 9.84
N GLN A 83 -7.87 -4.58 11.14
CA GLN A 83 -6.75 -3.97 11.87
C GLN A 83 -5.40 -4.48 11.35
N VAL A 84 -5.30 -5.77 11.03
CA VAL A 84 -4.08 -6.34 10.42
C VAL A 84 -3.85 -5.75 9.03
N VAL A 85 -4.89 -5.63 8.21
CA VAL A 85 -4.81 -5.02 6.87
C VAL A 85 -4.38 -3.57 6.98
N GLU A 86 -4.97 -2.79 7.88
CA GLU A 86 -4.63 -1.39 8.12
C GLU A 86 -3.16 -1.21 8.53
N ALA A 87 -2.66 -2.07 9.44
CA ALA A 87 -1.26 -2.06 9.85
C ALA A 87 -0.30 -2.44 8.71
N LEU A 88 -0.70 -3.37 7.84
CA LEU A 88 0.11 -3.84 6.71
C LEU A 88 0.04 -2.91 5.50
N TYR A 89 -1.02 -2.12 5.34
CA TYR A 89 -1.27 -1.31 4.14
C TYR A 89 -0.11 -0.38 3.77
N PRO A 90 0.48 0.41 4.71
CA PRO A 90 1.63 1.26 4.38
C PRO A 90 2.89 0.47 3.99
N ILE A 91 3.07 -0.73 4.55
CA ILE A 91 4.20 -1.60 4.25
C ILE A 91 4.04 -2.16 2.83
N MET A 92 2.86 -2.67 2.52
CA MET A 92 2.49 -3.17 1.20
C MET A 92 2.61 -2.07 0.15
N GLY A 93 2.11 -0.86 0.42
CA GLY A 93 2.24 0.29 -0.49
C GLY A 93 3.69 0.64 -0.80
N ARG A 94 4.59 0.64 0.20
CA ARG A 94 6.03 0.83 -0.02
C ARG A 94 6.64 -0.30 -0.86
N MET A 95 6.24 -1.55 -0.61
CA MET A 95 6.74 -2.70 -1.37
C MET A 95 6.28 -2.67 -2.83
N ILE A 96 5.00 -2.41 -3.08
CA ILE A 96 4.43 -2.27 -4.43
C ILE A 96 5.13 -1.12 -5.16
N LYS A 97 5.26 0.05 -4.52
CA LYS A 97 5.99 1.19 -5.10
C LYS A 97 7.43 0.81 -5.47
N LYS A 98 8.15 0.11 -4.58
CA LYS A 98 9.51 -0.34 -4.84
C LYS A 98 9.57 -1.33 -6.01
N TYR A 99 8.66 -2.29 -6.07
CA TYR A 99 8.57 -3.27 -7.15
C TYR A 99 8.29 -2.60 -8.49
N VAL A 100 7.30 -1.69 -8.55
CA VAL A 100 6.96 -0.94 -9.76
C VAL A 100 8.16 -0.11 -10.23
N LEU A 101 8.84 0.61 -9.34
CA LEU A 101 10.05 1.37 -9.69
C LEU A 101 11.17 0.47 -10.24
N GLN A 102 11.34 -0.72 -9.66
CA GLN A 102 12.32 -1.70 -10.13
C GLN A 102 11.96 -2.23 -11.52
N GLU A 103 10.71 -2.60 -11.77
CA GLU A 103 10.27 -3.05 -13.09
C GLU A 103 10.38 -1.94 -14.14
N ILE A 104 10.04 -0.70 -13.79
CA ILE A 104 10.26 0.47 -14.67
C ILE A 104 11.75 0.60 -15.00
N THR A 105 12.64 0.42 -14.03
CA THR A 105 14.09 0.48 -14.24
C THR A 105 14.54 -0.62 -15.21
N LEU A 106 14.08 -1.85 -15.01
CA LEU A 106 14.39 -3.00 -15.88
C LEU A 106 13.80 -2.84 -17.29
N LEU A 107 12.61 -2.26 -17.42
CA LEU A 107 12.01 -1.89 -18.70
C LEU A 107 12.83 -0.80 -19.37
N SER A 108 13.21 0.25 -18.66
CA SER A 108 14.07 1.33 -19.17
C SER A 108 15.42 0.81 -19.63
N GLU A 109 16.02 -0.13 -18.92
CA GLU A 109 17.27 -0.79 -19.33
C GLU A 109 17.08 -1.66 -20.59
N ARG A 110 15.98 -2.42 -20.68
CA ARG A 110 15.64 -3.22 -21.86
C ARG A 110 15.37 -2.34 -23.08
N VAL A 111 14.59 -1.28 -22.90
CA VAL A 111 14.33 -0.26 -23.91
C VAL A 111 15.65 0.38 -24.32
N SER A 112 16.48 0.83 -23.39
CA SER A 112 17.78 1.44 -23.70
C SER A 112 18.68 0.50 -24.50
N LYS A 113 18.77 -0.79 -24.13
CA LYS A 113 19.55 -1.80 -24.89
C LYS A 113 18.96 -2.09 -26.27
N GLN A 114 17.64 -2.11 -26.39
CA GLN A 114 16.96 -2.34 -27.67
C GLN A 114 17.04 -1.10 -28.57
N VAL A 115 16.97 0.10 -27.97
CA VAL A 115 17.20 1.41 -28.57
C VAL A 115 18.63 1.52 -29.06
N GLU A 116 19.64 1.20 -28.27
CA GLU A 116 21.05 1.25 -28.68
C GLU A 116 21.33 0.34 -29.89
N ASN A 117 20.75 -0.87 -29.91
CA ASN A 117 20.88 -1.82 -31.02
C ASN A 117 20.00 -1.48 -32.25
N SER A 118 18.84 -0.84 -32.03
CA SER A 118 17.88 -0.45 -33.07
C SER A 118 18.21 0.89 -33.71
N PHE A 119 18.79 1.82 -32.96
CA PHE A 119 19.08 3.18 -33.42
C PHE A 119 20.15 3.19 -34.51
N SER A 120 21.11 2.27 -34.53
CA SER A 120 22.10 2.21 -35.62
C SER A 120 21.46 1.92 -36.99
N ALA A 121 20.57 0.92 -37.08
CA ALA A 121 19.92 0.53 -38.33
C ALA A 121 18.63 1.32 -38.64
N LYS A 122 17.79 1.60 -37.63
CA LYS A 122 16.57 2.42 -37.79
C LYS A 122 16.89 3.90 -37.96
N ALA A 123 17.91 4.50 -37.33
CA ALA A 123 18.23 5.92 -37.58
C ALA A 123 18.68 6.17 -39.02
N TRP A 124 19.34 5.19 -39.65
CA TRP A 124 19.70 5.25 -41.06
C TRP A 124 18.47 5.20 -41.98
N LYS A 125 17.55 4.25 -41.74
CA LYS A 125 16.27 4.17 -42.46
C LYS A 125 15.37 5.41 -42.22
N ARG A 126 15.41 5.97 -41.00
CA ARG A 126 14.61 7.12 -40.56
C ARG A 126 15.12 8.43 -41.15
N LYS A 127 16.44 8.62 -41.23
CA LYS A 127 17.06 9.72 -42.00
C LYS A 127 16.67 9.68 -43.48
N PHE A 128 16.66 8.48 -44.07
CA PHE A 128 16.29 8.29 -45.47
C PHE A 128 14.80 8.57 -45.73
N LYS A 129 13.92 8.15 -44.80
CA LYS A 129 12.47 8.33 -44.92
C LYS A 129 12.03 9.77 -44.66
N ALA A 130 12.57 10.42 -43.62
CA ALA A 130 12.28 11.83 -43.30
C ALA A 130 12.72 12.79 -44.43
N TRP A 131 13.84 12.49 -45.08
CA TRP A 131 14.30 13.23 -46.27
C TRP A 131 13.35 13.08 -47.47
N PHE A 132 12.70 11.91 -47.62
CA PHE A 132 11.82 11.61 -48.74
C PHE A 132 10.35 12.02 -48.52
N THR A 133 9.89 12.06 -47.25
CA THR A 133 8.47 12.31 -46.93
C THR A 133 8.20 13.64 -46.23
N GLY A 134 9.22 14.43 -45.87
CA GLY A 134 9.07 15.78 -45.32
C GLY A 134 8.45 15.86 -43.90
N VAL A 135 8.32 14.73 -43.20
CA VAL A 135 7.73 14.65 -41.84
C VAL A 135 8.84 14.75 -40.78
N ARG A 136 8.59 15.51 -39.71
CA ARG A 136 9.57 15.83 -38.66
C ARG A 136 9.87 14.58 -37.81
N GLU A 137 11.14 14.42 -37.43
CA GLU A 137 11.63 13.25 -36.66
C GLU A 137 10.94 13.09 -35.28
N GLN A 138 10.36 14.18 -34.76
CA GLN A 138 9.68 14.26 -33.46
C GLN A 138 8.36 13.47 -33.43
N ASP A 139 7.63 13.43 -34.55
CA ASP A 139 6.33 12.74 -34.65
C ASP A 139 6.49 11.21 -34.64
N LEU A 140 7.65 10.72 -35.09
CA LEU A 140 8.01 9.30 -35.12
C LEU A 140 8.45 8.72 -33.77
N ILE A 141 8.83 9.58 -32.81
CA ILE A 141 9.28 9.16 -31.47
C ILE A 141 8.08 8.85 -30.57
N LEU A 142 6.95 9.51 -30.80
CA LEU A 142 5.74 9.37 -30.00
C LEU A 142 5.04 8.02 -30.19
N SER A 143 5.15 7.41 -31.38
CA SER A 143 4.50 6.11 -31.69
C SER A 143 5.16 4.88 -31.05
N GLU A 144 6.29 5.02 -30.34
CA GLU A 144 7.04 3.88 -29.78
C GLU A 144 7.03 3.82 -28.22
N LEU A 145 6.26 4.69 -27.54
CA LEU A 145 6.22 4.79 -26.06
C LEU A 145 4.94 4.17 -25.43
N GLY A 146 4.80 2.85 -25.50
CA GLY A 146 3.79 2.08 -24.75
C GLY A 146 2.34 2.25 -25.22
N ASP A 147 1.54 1.18 -25.09
CA ASP A 147 0.13 1.14 -25.53
C ASP A 147 -0.76 2.07 -24.67
N THR A 148 -0.69 3.38 -24.92
CA THR A 148 -1.60 4.37 -24.36
C THR A 148 -2.76 4.57 -25.33
N SER A 149 -3.98 4.42 -24.84
CA SER A 149 -5.17 4.47 -25.69
C SER A 149 -6.19 5.46 -25.11
N VAL A 150 -6.76 6.29 -25.98
CA VAL A 150 -7.92 7.11 -25.63
C VAL A 150 -9.15 6.23 -25.71
N GLU A 151 -9.77 6.01 -24.55
CA GLU A 151 -10.93 5.14 -24.45
C GLU A 151 -12.22 5.92 -24.74
N GLN A 152 -12.36 7.07 -24.09
CA GLN A 152 -13.55 7.93 -24.21
C GLN A 152 -13.20 9.41 -24.01
N VAL A 153 -13.96 10.27 -24.67
CA VAL A 153 -13.87 11.73 -24.53
C VAL A 153 -15.26 12.28 -24.28
N PHE A 154 -15.37 13.22 -23.36
CA PHE A 154 -16.62 13.88 -22.99
C PHE A 154 -16.46 15.38 -23.07
N VAL A 155 -17.45 16.05 -23.63
CA VAL A 155 -17.59 17.52 -23.61
C VAL A 155 -18.78 17.83 -22.72
N ILE A 156 -18.53 18.48 -21.59
CA ILE A 156 -19.51 18.64 -20.51
C ILE A 156 -19.66 20.12 -20.16
N GLU A 157 -20.91 20.58 -20.01
CA GLU A 157 -21.19 21.94 -19.57
C GLU A 157 -20.75 22.14 -18.10
N LYS A 158 -19.99 23.21 -17.84
CA LYS A 158 -19.24 23.38 -16.58
C LYS A 158 -20.12 23.47 -15.33
N ASN A 159 -21.34 24.00 -15.45
CA ASN A 159 -22.19 24.29 -14.28
C ASN A 159 -23.29 23.24 -14.07
N SER A 160 -23.94 22.78 -15.14
CA SER A 160 -25.05 21.82 -15.04
C SER A 160 -24.58 20.37 -15.04
N GLY A 161 -23.40 20.10 -15.61
CA GLY A 161 -22.93 18.76 -15.90
C GLY A 161 -23.63 18.09 -17.07
N ILE A 162 -24.38 18.85 -17.89
CA ILE A 162 -25.01 18.34 -19.10
C ILE A 162 -23.93 17.88 -20.09
N LEU A 163 -24.08 16.65 -20.59
CA LEU A 163 -23.26 16.13 -21.67
C LEU A 163 -23.65 16.79 -23.01
N LEU A 164 -22.68 17.53 -23.57
CA LEU A 164 -22.80 18.19 -24.87
C LEU A 164 -22.47 17.24 -26.01
N GLY A 165 -21.45 16.38 -25.82
CA GLY A 165 -21.07 15.36 -26.79
C GLY A 165 -20.06 14.38 -26.23
N ASN A 166 -19.94 13.21 -26.86
CA ASN A 166 -19.00 12.19 -26.44
C ASN A 166 -18.37 11.47 -27.64
N TYR A 167 -17.17 10.96 -27.43
CA TYR A 167 -16.51 9.97 -28.26
C TYR A 167 -16.21 8.74 -27.41
N ALA A 168 -16.39 7.55 -27.95
CA ALA A 168 -16.06 6.31 -27.25
C ALA A 168 -15.60 5.26 -28.26
N LYS A 169 -14.45 4.63 -27.97
CA LYS A 169 -13.98 3.45 -28.70
C LYS A 169 -14.80 2.21 -28.36
N THR A 170 -15.27 2.13 -27.12
CA THR A 170 -16.21 1.11 -26.64
C THR A 170 -17.17 1.77 -25.64
N GLU A 171 -18.46 1.52 -25.76
CA GLU A 171 -19.49 2.08 -24.86
C GLU A 171 -19.54 1.32 -23.52
N THR A 172 -18.51 1.50 -22.69
CA THR A 172 -18.38 0.85 -21.37
C THR A 172 -18.79 1.75 -20.21
N ILE A 173 -18.99 3.05 -20.45
CA ILE A 173 -19.29 4.05 -19.43
C ILE A 173 -20.68 4.64 -19.70
N ASP A 174 -21.52 4.70 -18.68
CA ASP A 174 -22.76 5.47 -18.72
C ASP A 174 -22.42 6.97 -18.77
N LYS A 175 -22.68 7.59 -19.92
CA LYS A 175 -22.21 8.93 -20.26
C LYS A 175 -22.88 10.01 -19.41
N GLU A 176 -24.14 9.80 -19.03
CA GLU A 176 -24.92 10.80 -18.28
C GLU A 176 -24.64 10.70 -16.79
N MET A 177 -24.43 9.48 -16.29
CA MET A 177 -23.93 9.29 -14.94
C MET A 177 -22.50 9.84 -14.78
N PHE A 178 -21.63 9.57 -15.76
CA PHE A 178 -20.23 9.99 -15.71
C PHE A 178 -20.06 11.50 -15.78
N SER A 179 -20.83 12.19 -16.64
CA SER A 179 -20.81 13.65 -16.73
C SER A 179 -21.30 14.34 -15.46
N GLY A 180 -22.41 13.86 -14.88
CA GLY A 180 -22.90 14.34 -13.58
C GLY A 180 -21.92 14.10 -12.44
N MET A 181 -21.32 12.91 -12.37
CA MET A 181 -20.31 12.55 -11.37
C MET A 181 -19.07 13.46 -11.47
N LEU A 182 -18.51 13.63 -12.67
CA LEU A 182 -17.33 14.48 -12.86
C LEU A 182 -17.60 15.93 -12.47
N THR A 183 -18.77 16.46 -12.81
CA THR A 183 -19.15 17.83 -12.44
C THR A 183 -19.23 17.98 -10.94
N ALA A 184 -19.86 17.02 -10.24
CA ALA A 184 -19.95 17.03 -8.79
C ALA A 184 -18.57 16.98 -8.13
N ILE A 185 -17.70 16.05 -8.56
CA ILE A 185 -16.32 15.93 -8.03
C ILE A 185 -15.56 17.24 -8.24
N LYS A 186 -15.60 17.78 -9.46
CA LYS A 186 -14.91 19.02 -9.81
C LYS A 186 -15.37 20.18 -8.93
N SER A 187 -16.69 20.37 -8.78
CA SER A 187 -17.27 21.42 -7.93
C SER A 187 -16.88 21.24 -6.46
N PHE A 188 -16.96 20.02 -5.91
CA PHE A 188 -16.56 19.77 -4.53
C PHE A 188 -15.07 20.06 -4.27
N VAL A 189 -14.20 19.66 -5.19
CA VAL A 189 -12.77 19.93 -5.08
C VAL A 189 -12.52 21.45 -5.17
N GLU A 190 -13.07 22.13 -6.16
CA GLU A 190 -12.88 23.57 -6.34
C GLU A 190 -13.44 24.40 -5.17
N ASP A 191 -14.56 23.99 -4.59
CA ASP A 191 -15.13 24.63 -3.39
C ASP A 191 -14.27 24.41 -2.14
N ALA A 192 -13.64 23.24 -2.01
CA ALA A 192 -12.75 22.92 -0.89
C ALA A 192 -11.45 23.75 -0.94
N PHE A 193 -10.92 23.99 -2.14
CA PHE A 193 -9.70 24.77 -2.35
C PHE A 193 -10.03 26.25 -2.57
N ARG A 194 -9.96 27.06 -1.50
CA ARG A 194 -10.23 28.53 -1.50
C ARG A 194 -9.27 29.38 -2.37
N GLY A 195 -8.39 28.76 -3.15
CA GLY A 195 -7.44 29.43 -4.03
C GLY A 195 -8.10 29.84 -5.34
N LYS A 196 -8.12 31.13 -5.66
CA LYS A 196 -8.60 31.62 -6.95
C LYS A 196 -7.74 31.02 -8.09
N GLY A 197 -8.37 30.33 -9.03
CA GLY A 197 -7.74 29.90 -10.29
C GLY A 197 -7.13 28.49 -10.30
N GLN A 198 -7.41 27.64 -9.30
CA GLN A 198 -7.07 26.22 -9.36
C GLN A 198 -8.24 25.44 -9.96
N ASN A 199 -7.96 24.53 -10.90
CA ASN A 199 -8.94 23.62 -11.48
C ASN A 199 -8.49 22.17 -11.28
N LEU A 200 -9.44 21.26 -11.16
CA LEU A 200 -9.14 19.82 -11.19
C LEU A 200 -8.74 19.42 -12.63
N GLU A 201 -7.50 18.96 -12.82
CA GLU A 201 -6.94 18.63 -14.15
C GLU A 201 -6.75 17.11 -14.40
N LEU A 202 -6.68 16.29 -13.36
CA LEU A 202 -6.39 14.87 -13.47
C LEU A 202 -7.05 14.10 -12.32
N ILE A 203 -7.71 12.99 -12.67
CA ILE A 203 -8.19 11.98 -11.73
C ILE A 203 -7.56 10.64 -12.12
N GLU A 204 -6.97 9.95 -11.15
CA GLU A 204 -6.35 8.63 -11.35
C GLU A 204 -7.26 7.53 -10.78
N TYR A 205 -7.56 6.52 -11.59
CA TYR A 205 -8.36 5.36 -11.19
C TYR A 205 -7.73 4.08 -11.75
N GLU A 206 -7.01 3.34 -10.90
CA GLU A 206 -6.28 2.13 -11.27
C GLU A 206 -5.36 2.32 -12.49
N LEU A 207 -5.72 1.75 -13.64
CA LEU A 207 -4.98 1.83 -14.90
C LEU A 207 -5.53 2.91 -15.85
N TYR A 208 -6.52 3.68 -15.40
CA TYR A 208 -7.17 4.74 -16.15
C TYR A 208 -6.81 6.11 -15.56
N HIS A 209 -6.67 7.08 -16.46
CA HIS A 209 -6.42 8.47 -16.16
C HIS A 209 -7.51 9.31 -16.82
N ILE A 210 -8.20 10.14 -16.05
CA ILE A 210 -9.20 11.07 -16.55
C ILE A 210 -8.56 12.45 -16.57
N HIS A 211 -8.10 12.87 -17.74
CA HIS A 211 -7.55 14.21 -17.95
C HIS A 211 -8.68 15.20 -18.18
N ILE A 212 -8.71 16.29 -17.41
CA ILE A 212 -9.77 17.30 -17.44
C ILE A 212 -9.17 18.64 -17.86
N GLN A 213 -9.68 19.21 -18.95
CA GLN A 213 -9.29 20.52 -19.42
C GLN A 213 -10.49 21.47 -19.35
N SER A 214 -10.41 22.46 -18.47
CA SER A 214 -11.49 23.44 -18.25
C SER A 214 -11.42 24.61 -19.22
N PHE A 215 -12.58 25.01 -19.74
CA PHE A 215 -12.80 26.23 -20.52
C PHE A 215 -13.80 27.14 -19.79
N VAL A 216 -14.25 28.21 -20.46
CA VAL A 216 -15.13 29.23 -19.86
C VAL A 216 -16.53 28.65 -19.56
N SER A 217 -17.17 28.01 -20.54
CA SER A 217 -18.54 27.49 -20.44
C SER A 217 -18.64 25.96 -20.32
N TYR A 218 -17.59 25.24 -20.70
CA TYR A 218 -17.56 23.78 -20.72
C TYR A 218 -16.19 23.26 -20.28
N TYR A 219 -16.05 21.96 -20.13
CA TYR A 219 -14.77 21.29 -19.98
C TYR A 219 -14.75 20.00 -20.80
N VAL A 220 -13.54 19.56 -21.15
CA VAL A 220 -13.32 18.30 -21.85
C VAL A 220 -12.67 17.31 -20.89
N ALA A 221 -13.24 16.11 -20.79
CA ALA A 221 -12.68 15.00 -20.03
C ALA A 221 -12.26 13.89 -20.98
N VAL A 222 -10.98 13.49 -20.94
CA VAL A 222 -10.42 12.40 -21.74
C VAL A 222 -10.04 11.25 -20.82
N VAL A 223 -10.64 10.09 -21.04
CA VAL A 223 -10.32 8.83 -20.36
C VAL A 223 -9.24 8.11 -21.15
N VAL A 224 -8.09 7.95 -20.52
CA VAL A 224 -6.89 7.34 -21.10
C VAL A 224 -6.56 6.07 -20.33
N SER A 225 -6.35 4.96 -21.03
CA SER A 225 -5.80 3.73 -20.46
C SER A 225 -4.29 3.66 -20.70
N GLY A 226 -3.55 3.07 -19.76
CA GLY A 226 -2.10 2.87 -19.90
C GLY A 226 -1.27 3.96 -19.24
N GLN A 227 -0.11 4.29 -19.83
CA GLN A 227 0.84 5.21 -19.22
C GLN A 227 0.42 6.68 -19.44
N TYR A 228 0.37 7.48 -18.38
CA TYR A 228 0.13 8.91 -18.48
C TYR A 228 1.38 9.69 -18.05
N ASN A 229 2.19 10.10 -19.04
CA ASN A 229 3.42 10.85 -18.84
C ASN A 229 3.33 12.28 -19.41
N THR A 230 4.33 13.13 -19.14
CA THR A 230 4.32 14.54 -19.59
C THR A 230 4.19 14.69 -21.11
N PRO A 231 4.91 13.92 -21.97
CA PRO A 231 4.67 13.94 -23.42
C PRO A 231 3.21 13.70 -23.82
N ILE A 232 2.58 12.66 -23.25
CA ILE A 232 1.19 12.30 -23.52
C ILE A 232 0.24 13.39 -23.05
N LYS A 233 0.46 13.95 -21.85
CA LYS A 233 -0.29 15.10 -21.34
C LYS A 233 -0.25 16.27 -22.33
N ASN A 234 0.94 16.66 -22.77
CA ASN A 234 1.10 17.81 -23.67
C ASN A 234 0.39 17.58 -25.00
N LYS A 235 0.54 16.38 -25.59
CA LYS A 235 -0.13 16.02 -26.84
C LYS A 235 -1.65 16.01 -26.70
N LEU A 236 -2.19 15.49 -25.60
CA LEU A 236 -3.62 15.56 -25.30
C LEU A 236 -4.10 17.00 -25.18
N GLN A 237 -3.35 17.86 -24.50
CA GLN A 237 -3.68 19.28 -24.38
C GLN A 237 -3.69 19.95 -25.76
N ASP A 238 -2.70 19.70 -26.61
CA ASP A 238 -2.64 20.25 -27.97
C ASP A 238 -3.84 19.80 -28.83
N ILE A 239 -4.23 18.52 -28.74
CA ILE A 239 -5.42 17.98 -29.42
C ILE A 239 -6.69 18.65 -28.90
N ILE A 240 -6.85 18.74 -27.57
CA ILE A 240 -8.02 19.37 -26.93
C ILE A 240 -8.11 20.87 -27.29
N PHE A 241 -6.98 21.58 -27.34
CA PHE A 241 -6.96 22.99 -27.75
C PHE A 241 -7.34 23.16 -29.22
N SER A 242 -6.84 22.27 -30.10
CA SER A 242 -7.19 22.27 -31.52
C SER A 242 -8.68 22.01 -31.72
N PHE A 243 -9.22 21.01 -31.01
CA PHE A 243 -10.66 20.74 -30.96
C PHE A 243 -11.45 21.95 -30.44
N SER A 244 -11.02 22.55 -29.33
CA SER A 244 -11.71 23.69 -28.70
C SER A 244 -11.80 24.91 -29.61
N GLN A 245 -10.74 25.23 -30.35
CA GLN A 245 -10.74 26.36 -31.30
C GLN A 245 -11.81 26.17 -32.39
N ASN A 246 -11.91 24.96 -32.96
CA ASN A 246 -12.93 24.64 -33.96
C ASN A 246 -14.33 24.57 -33.35
N PHE A 247 -14.46 23.94 -32.18
CA PHE A 247 -15.72 23.83 -31.45
C PHE A 247 -16.31 25.19 -31.05
N LEU A 248 -15.47 26.12 -30.56
CA LEU A 248 -15.89 27.49 -30.25
C LEU A 248 -16.35 28.24 -31.50
N SER A 249 -15.65 28.05 -32.63
CA SER A 249 -16.08 28.61 -33.91
C SER A 249 -17.48 28.10 -34.27
N LEU A 250 -17.72 26.80 -34.19
CA LEU A 250 -19.04 26.21 -34.46
C LEU A 250 -20.11 26.82 -33.55
N MET A 251 -19.89 26.87 -32.22
CA MET A 251 -20.85 27.40 -31.25
C MET A 251 -21.22 28.88 -31.46
N ILE A 252 -20.30 29.67 -32.01
CA ILE A 252 -20.55 31.10 -32.29
C ILE A 252 -21.40 31.29 -33.54
N TYR A 253 -21.25 30.43 -34.56
CA TYR A 253 -21.97 30.57 -35.84
C TYR A 253 -23.31 29.84 -35.89
N ASN A 254 -23.56 28.87 -35.01
CA ASN A 254 -24.84 28.16 -34.93
C ASN A 254 -25.23 27.89 -33.46
N PRO A 255 -26.21 28.61 -32.88
CA PRO A 255 -26.69 28.34 -31.51
C PRO A 255 -27.40 26.99 -31.38
N ASP A 256 -27.94 26.47 -32.48
CA ASP A 256 -28.65 25.19 -32.56
C ASP A 256 -27.74 24.05 -33.08
N ILE A 257 -26.50 23.97 -32.59
CA ILE A 257 -25.62 22.83 -32.94
C ILE A 257 -26.29 21.54 -32.51
N ALA A 258 -26.44 20.61 -33.46
CA ALA A 258 -26.86 19.27 -33.15
C ALA A 258 -25.72 18.57 -32.37
N LYS A 259 -26.06 17.79 -31.33
CA LYS A 259 -25.09 16.94 -30.63
C LYS A 259 -24.27 16.07 -31.59
N GLU A 260 -24.86 15.73 -32.74
CA GLU A 260 -24.26 14.94 -33.80
C GLU A 260 -23.04 15.63 -34.45
N ASP A 261 -23.02 16.95 -34.59
CA ASP A 261 -21.88 17.70 -35.12
C ASP A 261 -20.68 17.66 -34.15
N ILE A 262 -20.96 17.74 -32.85
CA ILE A 262 -19.95 17.66 -31.78
C ILE A 262 -19.30 16.26 -31.78
N VAL A 263 -20.12 15.22 -31.94
CA VAL A 263 -19.66 13.83 -32.02
C VAL A 263 -18.79 13.63 -33.27
N ASN A 264 -19.14 14.21 -34.41
CA ASN A 264 -18.34 14.12 -35.63
C ASN A 264 -16.97 14.80 -35.50
N GLU A 265 -16.91 15.98 -34.88
CA GLU A 265 -15.66 16.66 -34.58
C GLU A 265 -14.79 15.86 -33.60
N LEU A 266 -15.38 15.33 -32.52
CA LEU A 266 -14.64 14.47 -31.59
C LEU A 266 -14.09 13.22 -32.29
N ASN A 267 -14.87 12.61 -33.17
CA ASN A 267 -14.40 11.50 -34.01
C ASN A 267 -13.25 11.92 -34.94
N TYR A 268 -13.22 13.15 -35.45
CA TYR A 268 -12.11 13.61 -36.29
C TYR A 268 -10.81 13.74 -35.48
N TYR A 269 -10.88 14.29 -34.27
CA TYR A 269 -9.70 14.58 -33.45
C TYR A 269 -9.16 13.39 -32.65
N PHE A 270 -10.00 12.43 -32.26
CA PHE A 270 -9.63 11.37 -31.31
C PHE A 270 -9.66 9.95 -31.89
N LYS A 271 -9.99 9.78 -33.19
CA LYS A 271 -10.09 8.46 -33.83
C LYS A 271 -8.76 7.84 -34.27
N ASP A 272 -7.72 8.64 -34.50
CA ASP A 272 -6.39 8.11 -34.78
C ASP A 272 -5.68 7.78 -33.46
N ASP A 273 -5.62 6.48 -33.17
CA ASP A 273 -5.12 5.77 -31.97
C ASP A 273 -3.66 6.09 -31.53
N SER A 274 -3.02 7.13 -32.06
CA SER A 274 -1.62 7.43 -31.73
C SER A 274 -1.53 8.72 -30.93
N ILE A 275 -1.74 8.61 -29.61
CA ILE A 275 -1.21 9.58 -28.64
C ILE A 275 0.13 9.08 -28.13
#